data_AF-B7JZJ7-F1
#
_entry.id   AF-B7JZJ7-F1
#
_cell.length_a   1.000
_cell.length_b   1.000
_cell.length_c   1.000
_cell.angle_alpha   90.00
_cell.angle_beta   90.00
_cell.angle_gamma   90.00
#
_symmetry.space_group_name_H-M   'P 1'
#
loop_
_entity.id
_entity.type
_entity.pdbx_description
1 polymer ?
#
loop_
_entity_poly.entity_id
_entity_poly.type
_entity_poly.pdbx_seq_one_letter_code
_entity_poly.pdbx_strand_id
1 'polypeptide(L)'
;MKQWVKQQVSQELWKKGQKVTGSVKKFAFQSLRKLIYPFSKNTIDRVYIAMPESATQQAKEIKERCGFYIPNLAVETVKISHNKTLSPKIAFAHEPILVIGEEQLQPSWVYDYRKGIFNVDYLHNPYEGYAWHELINFVSDTIHNDIIQSQKNFVKRVKALEKESFDKCYVFGTGPSLEKAINRDWSDGYRIVCNTIVRDQELWHHISPHFIVAGDMIYHFGFTQFAKAFRQDLAKRLHESQTMFIYPAVFHNLVKREFTDFSDRLIPVPIHLSKTRIHTNLVGHFYLPNLGNILPLALLPVACTLSKNIYLFGFDGRAPDDQLFWRNSNKHTYLEYMEDLQKAHPSFFNYHLSENDKNKYVKSVHGDVLDEKLMDAEREGWQFIMLHKSWTPIFQKRYISQ
;
A
#
# COMPACT_ATOMS: atom_id res chain seq x y z
N MET A 1 -25.77 13.68 19.03
CA MET A 1 -26.73 13.98 17.93
C MET A 1 -27.26 15.42 17.96
N LYS A 2 -27.74 15.99 19.09
CA LYS A 2 -28.18 17.41 19.17
C LYS A 2 -27.05 18.47 19.10
N GLN A 3 -25.78 18.11 19.37
CA GLN A 3 -24.61 18.97 19.17
C GLN A 3 -24.10 19.01 17.71
N TRP A 4 -24.56 18.10 16.86
CA TRP A 4 -24.12 17.99 15.46
C TRP A 4 -24.92 18.93 14.53
N VAL A 5 -26.16 19.29 14.91
CA VAL A 5 -27.05 20.17 14.14
C VAL A 5 -26.72 21.66 14.36
N LYS A 6 -26.23 22.07 15.54
CA LYS A 6 -25.78 23.45 15.80
C LYS A 6 -24.48 23.82 15.05
N GLN A 7 -23.69 22.84 14.63
CA GLN A 7 -22.44 23.08 13.87
C GLN A 7 -22.69 23.42 12.39
N GLN A 8 -23.84 23.05 11.81
CA GLN A 8 -24.07 23.23 10.37
C GLN A 8 -24.45 24.67 9.98
N VAL A 9 -25.17 25.42 10.82
CA VAL A 9 -25.58 26.81 10.53
C VAL A 9 -24.41 27.81 10.70
N SER A 10 -23.41 27.48 11.53
CA SER A 10 -22.17 28.26 11.72
C SER A 10 -21.18 28.07 10.56
N GLN A 11 -21.17 26.90 9.90
CA GLN A 11 -20.19 26.56 8.87
C GLN A 11 -20.36 27.33 7.55
N GLU A 12 -21.56 27.79 7.18
CA GLU A 12 -21.74 28.53 5.91
C GLU A 12 -21.20 29.97 5.95
N LEU A 13 -21.27 30.65 7.10
CA LEU A 13 -20.66 31.96 7.29
C LEU A 13 -19.12 31.85 7.47
N TRP A 14 -18.65 30.76 8.09
CA TRP A 14 -17.21 30.46 8.22
C TRP A 14 -16.55 30.09 6.87
N LYS A 15 -17.27 29.38 5.99
CA LYS A 15 -16.81 29.04 4.63
C LYS A 15 -16.60 30.26 3.72
N LYS A 16 -17.35 31.36 3.92
CA LYS A 16 -17.15 32.61 3.16
C LYS A 16 -15.91 33.38 3.63
N GLY A 17 -15.60 33.39 4.93
CA GLY A 17 -14.35 33.96 5.47
C GLY A 17 -13.09 33.13 5.13
N GLN A 18 -13.21 31.79 5.10
CA GLN A 18 -12.12 30.89 4.67
C GLN A 18 -11.81 30.98 3.16
N LYS A 19 -12.82 31.24 2.30
CA LYS A 19 -12.59 31.42 0.86
C LYS A 19 -11.80 32.68 0.53
N VAL A 20 -12.07 33.80 1.22
CA VAL A 20 -11.35 35.07 1.00
C VAL A 20 -9.91 34.96 1.54
N THR A 21 -9.73 34.44 2.75
CA THR A 21 -8.39 34.23 3.34
C THR A 21 -7.56 33.19 2.59
N GLY A 22 -8.17 32.13 2.06
CA GLY A 22 -7.52 31.13 1.22
C GLY A 22 -7.12 31.66 -0.17
N SER A 23 -7.90 32.57 -0.75
CA SER A 23 -7.54 33.23 -2.01
C SER A 23 -6.34 34.17 -1.84
N VAL A 24 -6.33 34.96 -0.75
CA VAL A 24 -5.22 35.86 -0.41
C VAL A 24 -3.94 35.09 -0.11
N LYS A 25 -4.00 34.02 0.71
CA LYS A 25 -2.83 33.19 1.02
C LYS A 25 -2.26 32.49 -0.22
N LYS A 26 -3.13 31.98 -1.10
CA LYS A 26 -2.72 31.39 -2.38
C LYS A 26 -2.02 32.42 -3.28
N PHE A 27 -2.58 33.62 -3.40
CA PHE A 27 -1.99 34.71 -4.17
C PHE A 27 -0.65 35.15 -3.59
N ALA A 28 -0.56 35.28 -2.26
CA ALA A 28 0.69 35.58 -1.56
C ALA A 28 1.75 34.50 -1.80
N PHE A 29 1.38 33.21 -1.68
CA PHE A 29 2.29 32.10 -1.96
C PHE A 29 2.79 32.13 -3.41
N GLN A 30 1.90 32.32 -4.38
CA GLN A 30 2.28 32.39 -5.80
C GLN A 30 3.15 33.62 -6.10
N SER A 31 2.88 34.76 -5.46
CA SER A 31 3.64 36.00 -5.66
C SER A 31 5.04 35.89 -5.05
N LEU A 32 5.15 35.39 -3.82
CA LEU A 32 6.44 35.12 -3.16
C LEU A 32 7.26 34.09 -3.94
N ARG A 33 6.62 33.04 -4.44
CA ARG A 33 7.28 32.04 -5.28
C ARG A 33 7.82 32.64 -6.57
N LYS A 34 7.06 33.47 -7.27
CA LYS A 34 7.53 34.17 -8.48
C LYS A 34 8.66 35.15 -8.18
N LEU A 35 8.64 35.80 -7.02
CA LEU A 35 9.71 36.69 -6.59
C LEU A 35 11.02 35.93 -6.33
N ILE A 36 10.94 34.78 -5.68
CA ILE A 36 12.10 33.94 -5.33
C ILE A 36 12.60 33.15 -6.55
N TYR A 37 11.68 32.69 -7.42
CA TYR A 37 11.94 31.91 -8.62
C TYR A 37 11.27 32.55 -9.85
N PRO A 38 11.83 33.64 -10.39
CA PRO A 38 11.26 34.32 -11.55
C PRO A 38 11.29 33.47 -12.82
N PHE A 39 12.22 32.51 -12.89
CA PHE A 39 12.35 31.55 -13.99
C PHE A 39 12.15 30.13 -13.44
N SER A 40 10.89 29.70 -13.23
CA SER A 40 10.63 28.34 -12.78
C SER A 40 11.04 27.35 -13.88
N LYS A 41 11.99 26.45 -13.58
CA LYS A 41 12.20 25.26 -14.41
C LYS A 41 10.97 24.36 -14.28
N ASN A 42 10.52 23.80 -15.40
CA ASN A 42 9.45 22.80 -15.40
C ASN A 42 9.95 21.39 -15.04
N THR A 43 11.26 21.19 -14.89
CA THR A 43 11.89 19.89 -14.66
C THR A 43 12.42 19.78 -13.23
N ILE A 44 12.10 18.69 -12.54
CA ILE A 44 12.70 18.35 -11.24
C ILE A 44 14.09 17.74 -11.51
N ASP A 45 15.15 18.42 -11.07
CA ASP A 45 16.54 17.96 -11.25
C ASP A 45 17.22 17.51 -9.93
N ARG A 46 16.56 17.73 -8.79
CA ARG A 46 17.08 17.41 -7.46
C ARG A 46 15.98 17.23 -6.41
N VAL A 47 16.38 16.72 -5.26
CA VAL A 47 15.59 16.58 -4.03
C VAL A 47 16.38 17.10 -2.84
N TYR A 48 15.69 17.78 -1.92
CA TYR A 48 16.27 18.27 -0.68
C TYR A 48 15.94 17.35 0.49
N ILE A 49 16.90 17.08 1.37
CA ILE A 49 16.68 16.48 2.69
C ILE A 49 16.76 17.58 3.73
N ALA A 50 15.63 17.96 4.31
CA ALA A 50 15.53 18.89 5.43
C ALA A 50 15.68 18.14 6.75
N MET A 51 16.69 18.51 7.53
CA MET A 51 17.04 17.82 8.77
C MET A 51 17.48 18.77 9.89
N PRO A 52 17.24 18.43 11.17
CA PRO A 52 17.92 19.08 12.28
C PRO A 52 19.42 18.72 12.27
N GLU A 53 20.25 19.53 12.92
CA GLU A 53 21.70 19.30 12.97
C GLU A 53 22.08 17.93 13.58
N SER A 54 21.31 17.48 14.57
CA SER A 54 21.47 16.18 15.23
C SER A 54 21.22 14.98 14.31
N ALA A 55 20.54 15.14 13.17
CA ALA A 55 20.12 14.05 12.29
C ALA A 55 21.08 13.78 11.12
N THR A 56 22.35 14.24 11.22
CA THR A 56 23.33 14.10 10.13
C THR A 56 23.53 12.65 9.68
N GLN A 57 23.59 11.69 10.62
CA GLN A 57 23.74 10.27 10.28
C GLN A 57 22.49 9.70 9.60
N GLN A 58 21.30 10.05 10.10
CA GLN A 58 20.04 9.62 9.52
C GLN A 58 19.86 10.14 8.09
N ALA A 59 20.27 11.39 7.82
CA ALA A 59 20.23 11.96 6.48
C ALA A 59 21.19 11.28 5.50
N LYS A 60 22.33 10.78 5.98
CA LYS A 60 23.23 9.96 5.15
C LYS A 60 22.52 8.69 4.69
N GLU A 61 21.84 8.00 5.60
CA GLU A 61 21.07 6.80 5.27
C GLU A 61 19.89 7.10 4.34
N ILE A 62 19.15 8.18 4.59
CA ILE A 62 18.06 8.61 3.69
C ILE A 62 18.59 8.93 2.28
N LYS A 63 19.79 9.53 2.19
CA LYS A 63 20.45 9.76 0.90
C LYS A 63 20.80 8.45 0.18
N GLU A 64 21.22 7.42 0.91
CA GLU A 64 21.44 6.07 0.35
C GLU A 64 20.11 5.46 -0.14
N ARG A 65 19.02 5.59 0.64
CA ARG A 65 17.67 5.14 0.24
C ARG A 65 17.15 5.87 -1.01
N CYS A 66 17.50 7.15 -1.20
CA CYS A 66 17.17 7.87 -2.43
C CYS A 66 17.75 7.19 -3.68
N GLY A 67 18.93 6.56 -3.58
CA GLY A 67 19.53 5.81 -4.69
C GLY A 67 18.66 4.64 -5.16
N PHE A 68 17.81 4.08 -4.29
CA PHE A 68 16.83 3.07 -4.68
C PHE A 68 15.54 3.67 -5.27
N TYR A 69 14.96 4.68 -4.62
CA TYR A 69 13.65 5.19 -5.02
C TYR A 69 13.73 6.16 -6.20
N ILE A 70 14.73 7.04 -6.23
CA ILE A 70 14.90 8.13 -7.21
C ILE A 70 16.36 8.18 -7.73
N PRO A 71 16.86 7.10 -8.37
CA PRO A 71 18.28 6.95 -8.72
C PRO A 71 18.86 8.05 -9.61
N ASN A 72 18.01 8.77 -10.35
CA ASN A 72 18.42 9.75 -11.35
C ASN A 72 18.37 11.21 -10.85
N LEU A 73 18.01 11.44 -9.58
CA LEU A 73 17.91 12.79 -9.03
C LEU A 73 19.08 13.11 -8.09
N ALA A 74 19.61 14.33 -8.20
CA ALA A 74 20.60 14.82 -7.26
C ALA A 74 19.98 15.00 -5.87
N VAL A 75 20.73 14.70 -4.80
CA VAL A 75 20.25 14.80 -3.42
C VAL A 75 21.12 15.75 -2.61
N GLU A 76 20.52 16.82 -2.12
CA GLU A 76 21.16 17.86 -1.32
C GLU A 76 20.59 17.88 0.11
N THR A 77 21.45 18.06 1.11
CA THR A 77 21.03 18.19 2.51
C THR A 77 20.91 19.64 2.92
N VAL A 78 19.91 19.92 3.75
CA VAL A 78 19.57 21.25 4.24
C VAL A 78 19.42 21.17 5.75
N LYS A 79 20.31 21.86 6.47
CA LYS A 79 20.20 22.00 7.92
C LYS A 79 19.08 22.99 8.25
N ILE A 80 18.14 22.56 9.10
CA ILE A 80 17.09 23.40 9.65
C ILE A 80 17.67 24.16 10.84
N SER A 81 17.62 25.49 10.78
CA SER A 81 18.11 26.37 11.86
C SER A 81 17.25 26.26 13.14
N HIS A 82 17.75 26.79 14.26
CA HIS A 82 17.10 26.73 15.59
C HIS A 82 15.61 27.13 15.63
N ASN A 83 15.13 27.93 14.68
CA ASN A 83 13.72 28.32 14.59
C ASN A 83 12.82 27.28 13.92
N LYS A 84 13.29 26.03 13.71
CA LYS A 84 12.56 24.92 13.06
C LYS A 84 11.97 25.29 11.69
N THR A 85 12.54 26.27 10.99
CA THR A 85 12.00 26.77 9.72
C THR A 85 12.96 26.57 8.55
N LEU A 86 12.41 26.17 7.40
CA LEU A 86 13.13 26.17 6.13
C LEU A 86 13.45 27.61 5.69
N SER A 87 14.56 27.80 4.98
CA SER A 87 14.81 29.09 4.32
C SER A 87 13.71 29.38 3.28
N PRO A 88 13.33 30.65 3.04
CA PRO A 88 12.34 30.98 2.01
C PRO A 88 12.68 30.39 0.64
N LYS A 89 13.96 30.36 0.27
CA LYS A 89 14.42 29.71 -0.98
C LYS A 89 13.89 28.28 -1.07
N ILE A 90 14.09 27.48 -0.04
CA ILE A 90 13.72 26.07 -0.03
C ILE A 90 12.21 25.89 0.20
N ALA A 91 11.62 26.69 1.10
CA ALA A 91 10.19 26.67 1.38
C ALA A 91 9.32 26.96 0.15
N PHE A 92 9.81 27.72 -0.83
CA PHE A 92 9.08 28.03 -2.06
C PHE A 92 9.64 27.29 -3.31
N ALA A 93 10.61 26.40 -3.14
CA ALA A 93 11.19 25.58 -4.19
C ALA A 93 10.16 24.62 -4.82
N HIS A 94 10.31 24.33 -6.12
CA HIS A 94 9.49 23.36 -6.85
C HIS A 94 9.86 21.93 -6.53
N GLU A 95 11.11 21.73 -6.14
CA GLU A 95 11.77 20.46 -5.89
C GLU A 95 11.17 19.76 -4.67
N PRO A 96 11.11 18.42 -4.66
CA PRO A 96 10.71 17.65 -3.49
C PRO A 96 11.57 17.96 -2.26
N ILE A 97 10.93 17.96 -1.09
CA ILE A 97 11.60 18.01 0.21
C ILE A 97 11.26 16.75 0.98
N LEU A 98 12.30 16.04 1.40
CA LEU A 98 12.25 14.94 2.35
C LEU A 98 12.50 15.51 3.74
N VAL A 99 11.66 15.19 4.70
CA VAL A 99 11.74 15.71 6.07
C VAL A 99 12.17 14.62 7.04
N ILE A 100 13.08 14.98 7.94
CA ILE A 100 13.44 14.21 9.14
C ILE A 100 12.93 14.96 10.37
N GLY A 101 12.15 14.29 11.22
CA GLY A 101 11.52 14.87 12.41
C GLY A 101 10.12 15.42 12.16
N GLU A 102 9.78 16.54 12.81
CA GLU A 102 8.46 17.16 12.71
C GLU A 102 8.13 17.59 11.28
N GLU A 103 6.97 17.18 10.76
CA GLU A 103 6.51 17.53 9.40
C GLU A 103 6.30 19.04 9.22
N GLN A 104 5.96 19.74 10.31
CA GLN A 104 5.58 21.14 10.29
C GLN A 104 6.78 22.08 10.53
N LEU A 105 7.67 22.14 9.55
CA LEU A 105 8.83 23.02 9.46
C LEU A 105 8.51 24.43 8.90
N GLN A 106 7.24 24.75 8.74
CA GLN A 106 6.72 26.03 8.25
C GLN A 106 5.29 26.23 8.79
N PRO A 107 4.75 27.46 8.76
CA PRO A 107 3.32 27.67 9.00
C PRO A 107 2.47 26.78 8.09
N SER A 108 1.37 26.22 8.60
CA SER A 108 0.50 25.27 7.88
C SER A 108 0.06 25.78 6.51
N TRP A 109 -0.16 27.09 6.37
CA TRP A 109 -0.55 27.68 5.09
C TRP A 109 0.49 27.51 3.98
N VAL A 110 1.78 27.37 4.29
CA VAL A 110 2.82 27.09 3.29
C VAL A 110 2.64 25.66 2.75
N TYR A 111 2.34 24.70 3.63
CA TYR A 111 2.05 23.32 3.27
C TYR A 111 0.75 23.17 2.48
N ASP A 112 -0.27 23.98 2.78
CA ASP A 112 -1.55 23.95 2.07
C ASP A 112 -1.40 24.23 0.56
N TYR A 113 -0.35 24.96 0.16
CA TYR A 113 -0.09 25.30 -1.25
C TYR A 113 1.16 24.64 -1.83
N ARG A 114 2.09 24.17 -0.99
CA ARG A 114 3.28 23.42 -1.41
C ARG A 114 2.98 21.93 -1.45
N LYS A 115 2.96 21.38 -2.67
CA LYS A 115 3.05 19.93 -2.87
C LYS A 115 4.52 19.48 -2.81
N GLY A 116 4.76 18.19 -2.60
CA GLY A 116 6.11 17.63 -2.67
C GLY A 116 6.89 17.72 -1.36
N ILE A 117 6.21 17.50 -0.23
CA ILE A 117 6.87 17.28 1.07
C ILE A 117 6.57 15.87 1.52
N PHE A 118 7.61 15.12 1.87
CA PHE A 118 7.52 13.71 2.18
C PHE A 118 8.24 13.45 3.50
N ASN A 119 7.52 12.95 4.50
CA ASN A 119 8.12 12.57 5.77
C ASN A 119 8.74 11.18 5.66
N VAL A 120 10.06 11.14 5.55
CA VAL A 120 10.83 9.89 5.39
C VAL A 120 11.57 9.49 6.67
N ASP A 121 11.16 10.07 7.80
CA ASP A 121 11.76 9.77 9.10
C ASP A 121 11.40 8.34 9.55
N TYR A 122 12.23 7.37 9.21
CA TYR A 122 12.00 5.97 9.56
C TYR A 122 12.07 5.65 11.06
N LEU A 123 12.53 6.59 11.89
CA LEU A 123 12.55 6.46 13.34
C LEU A 123 11.24 6.91 13.99
N HIS A 124 10.54 7.88 13.39
CA HIS A 124 9.34 8.49 14.00
C HIS A 124 8.07 8.41 13.15
N ASN A 125 8.18 8.20 11.83
CA ASN A 125 7.06 8.01 10.94
C ASN A 125 6.84 6.52 10.60
N PRO A 126 5.79 5.86 11.12
CA PRO A 126 5.51 4.47 10.81
C PRO A 126 5.06 4.25 9.35
N TYR A 127 4.73 5.32 8.63
CA TYR A 127 4.25 5.28 7.25
C TYR A 127 5.24 5.83 6.23
N GLU A 128 6.53 5.96 6.60
CA GLU A 128 7.58 6.51 5.72
C GLU A 128 7.70 5.79 4.37
N GLY A 129 7.39 4.49 4.33
CA GLY A 129 7.35 3.73 3.07
C GLY A 129 6.38 4.32 2.05
N TYR A 130 5.19 4.77 2.49
CA TYR A 130 4.26 5.48 1.59
C TYR A 130 4.86 6.80 1.10
N ALA A 131 5.54 7.55 1.97
CA ALA A 131 6.16 8.82 1.59
C ALA A 131 7.19 8.66 0.46
N TRP A 132 7.94 7.55 0.44
CA TRP A 132 8.83 7.22 -0.68
C TRP A 132 8.08 6.97 -1.98
N HIS A 133 6.96 6.26 -1.94
CA HIS A 133 6.15 6.00 -3.13
C HIS A 133 5.43 7.25 -3.64
N GLU A 134 4.95 8.10 -2.73
CA GLU A 134 4.43 9.42 -3.09
C GLU A 134 5.51 10.29 -3.74
N LEU A 135 6.76 10.25 -3.24
CA LEU A 135 7.90 10.91 -3.86
C LEU A 135 8.13 10.41 -5.29
N ILE A 136 8.22 9.10 -5.51
CA ILE A 136 8.43 8.52 -6.85
C ILE A 136 7.31 8.99 -7.79
N ASN A 137 6.06 8.93 -7.34
CA ASN A 137 4.91 9.35 -8.14
C ASN A 137 4.91 10.85 -8.42
N PHE A 138 5.37 11.67 -7.47
CA PHE A 138 5.47 13.11 -7.66
C PHE A 138 6.51 13.49 -8.72
N VAL A 139 7.59 12.72 -8.84
CA VAL A 139 8.65 12.98 -9.83
C VAL A 139 8.46 12.22 -11.15
N SER A 140 7.36 11.48 -11.31
CA SER A 140 7.08 10.64 -12.48
C SER A 140 5.76 11.01 -13.15
N ASP A 141 5.76 11.21 -14.47
CA ASP A 141 4.59 11.76 -15.19
C ASP A 141 3.61 10.72 -15.79
N THR A 142 3.77 9.41 -15.54
CA THR A 142 3.23 8.40 -16.48
C THR A 142 2.06 7.53 -16.00
N ILE A 143 1.57 7.66 -14.77
CA ILE A 143 0.66 6.64 -14.19
C ILE A 143 -0.75 6.58 -14.82
N HIS A 144 -1.30 7.70 -15.29
CA HIS A 144 -2.72 7.76 -15.66
C HIS A 144 -3.07 6.86 -16.87
N ASN A 145 -2.24 6.91 -17.92
CA ASN A 145 -2.45 6.10 -19.12
C ASN A 145 -2.26 4.60 -18.82
N ASP A 146 -1.31 4.26 -17.95
CA ASP A 146 -1.04 2.89 -17.55
C ASP A 146 -2.22 2.29 -16.75
N ILE A 147 -2.87 3.08 -15.89
CA ILE A 147 -4.10 2.65 -15.20
C ILE A 147 -5.22 2.36 -16.20
N ILE A 148 -5.45 3.23 -17.20
CA ILE A 148 -6.49 3.01 -18.21
C ILE A 148 -6.21 1.75 -19.02
N GLN A 149 -4.96 1.54 -19.43
CA GLN A 149 -4.60 0.38 -20.23
C GLN A 149 -4.66 -0.91 -19.42
N SER A 150 -4.17 -0.91 -18.18
CA SER A 150 -4.24 -2.06 -17.28
C SER A 150 -5.68 -2.43 -16.91
N GLN A 151 -6.58 -1.46 -16.75
CA GLN A 151 -8.01 -1.74 -16.59
C GLN A 151 -8.56 -2.56 -17.78
N LYS A 152 -8.22 -2.18 -19.02
CA LYS A 152 -8.64 -2.94 -20.21
C LYS A 152 -8.09 -4.36 -20.20
N ASN A 153 -6.82 -4.53 -19.82
CA ASN A 153 -6.18 -5.85 -19.72
C ASN A 153 -6.85 -6.71 -18.66
N PHE A 154 -7.14 -6.14 -17.48
CA PHE A 154 -7.86 -6.82 -16.40
C PHE A 154 -9.26 -7.27 -16.85
N VAL A 155 -10.06 -6.37 -17.42
CA VAL A 155 -11.41 -6.70 -17.93
C VAL A 155 -11.35 -7.79 -19.00
N LYS A 156 -10.38 -7.72 -19.92
CA LYS A 156 -10.17 -8.76 -20.92
C LYS A 156 -9.86 -10.11 -20.28
N ARG A 157 -9.01 -10.14 -19.24
CA ARG A 157 -8.66 -11.38 -18.53
C ARG A 157 -9.85 -11.95 -17.78
N VAL A 158 -10.61 -11.13 -17.05
CA VAL A 158 -11.82 -11.58 -16.34
C VAL A 158 -12.82 -12.19 -17.32
N LYS A 159 -13.11 -11.52 -18.45
CA LYS A 159 -14.01 -12.07 -19.50
C LYS A 159 -13.50 -13.37 -20.13
N ALA A 160 -12.19 -13.56 -20.19
CA ALA A 160 -11.62 -14.82 -20.67
C ALA A 160 -11.81 -15.94 -19.63
N LEU A 161 -11.57 -15.63 -18.35
CA LEU A 161 -11.75 -16.56 -17.24
C LEU A 161 -13.22 -16.94 -17.02
N GLU A 162 -14.18 -16.03 -17.23
CA GLU A 162 -15.62 -16.33 -17.14
C GLU A 162 -16.04 -17.49 -18.07
N LYS A 163 -15.32 -17.73 -19.17
CA LYS A 163 -15.58 -18.86 -20.07
C LYS A 163 -15.23 -20.21 -19.47
N GLU A 164 -14.35 -20.25 -18.48
CA GLU A 164 -14.00 -21.46 -17.73
C GLU A 164 -15.17 -21.91 -16.84
N SER A 165 -16.16 -21.04 -16.60
CA SER A 165 -17.42 -21.36 -15.92
C SER A 165 -17.25 -21.92 -14.51
N PHE A 166 -16.16 -21.55 -13.82
CA PHE A 166 -15.99 -21.90 -12.41
C PHE A 166 -17.02 -21.17 -11.54
N ASP A 167 -17.56 -21.90 -10.57
CA ASP A 167 -18.53 -21.40 -9.61
C ASP A 167 -17.91 -20.89 -8.31
N LYS A 168 -16.58 -21.06 -8.13
CA LYS A 168 -15.86 -20.70 -6.91
C LYS A 168 -14.50 -20.08 -7.15
N CYS A 169 -14.05 -19.33 -6.15
CA CYS A 169 -12.74 -18.70 -6.12
C CYS A 169 -11.98 -19.07 -4.84
N TYR A 170 -10.82 -19.69 -4.99
CA TYR A 170 -9.86 -19.94 -3.93
C TYR A 170 -8.95 -18.72 -3.74
N VAL A 171 -8.80 -18.32 -2.49
CA VAL A 171 -7.91 -17.24 -2.06
C VAL A 171 -6.90 -17.81 -1.08
N PHE A 172 -5.62 -17.58 -1.36
CA PHE A 172 -4.52 -18.12 -0.57
C PHE A 172 -3.81 -17.02 0.23
N GLY A 173 -3.76 -17.18 1.55
CA GLY A 173 -2.88 -16.45 2.47
C GLY A 173 -1.52 -17.13 2.63
N THR A 174 -0.66 -16.62 3.50
CA THR A 174 0.72 -17.09 3.70
C THR A 174 0.99 -17.73 5.07
N GLY A 175 -0.07 -18.12 5.78
CA GLY A 175 0.02 -18.78 7.07
C GLY A 175 0.51 -20.25 6.98
N PRO A 176 0.90 -20.87 8.10
CA PRO A 176 1.45 -22.23 8.14
C PRO A 176 0.60 -23.30 7.44
N SER A 177 -0.73 -23.21 7.52
CA SER A 177 -1.62 -24.18 6.87
C SER A 177 -1.44 -24.24 5.35
N LEU A 178 -0.89 -23.19 4.73
CA LEU A 178 -0.61 -23.12 3.30
C LEU A 178 0.26 -24.31 2.82
N GLU A 179 1.17 -24.82 3.65
CA GLU A 179 2.00 -25.99 3.30
C GLU A 179 1.16 -27.21 2.91
N LYS A 180 -0.06 -27.34 3.44
CA LYS A 180 -0.98 -28.43 3.12
C LYS A 180 -1.67 -28.25 1.77
N ALA A 181 -1.54 -27.09 1.13
CA ALA A 181 -2.20 -26.82 -0.15
C ALA A 181 -1.66 -27.70 -1.28
N ILE A 182 -0.44 -28.21 -1.18
CA ILE A 182 0.12 -29.17 -2.15
C ILE A 182 -0.67 -30.48 -2.22
N ASN A 183 -1.40 -30.83 -1.15
CA ASN A 183 -2.12 -32.10 -1.03
C ASN A 183 -3.55 -32.06 -1.60
N ARG A 184 -3.96 -30.95 -2.21
CA ARG A 184 -5.31 -30.75 -2.74
C ARG A 184 -5.26 -30.22 -4.16
N ASP A 185 -6.18 -30.69 -5.00
CA ASP A 185 -6.41 -30.09 -6.32
C ASP A 185 -7.23 -28.80 -6.21
N TRP A 186 -6.80 -27.77 -6.93
CA TRP A 186 -7.39 -26.43 -6.97
C TRP A 186 -7.90 -26.05 -8.37
N SER A 187 -7.82 -26.98 -9.33
CA SER A 187 -8.11 -26.74 -10.74
C SER A 187 -9.59 -26.48 -11.03
N ASP A 188 -10.48 -26.77 -10.08
CA ASP A 188 -11.93 -26.61 -10.18
C ASP A 188 -12.44 -25.21 -9.77
N GLY A 189 -11.55 -24.22 -9.68
CA GLY A 189 -11.91 -22.86 -9.29
C GLY A 189 -10.94 -21.78 -9.75
N TYR A 190 -11.37 -20.52 -9.62
CA TYR A 190 -10.45 -19.40 -9.76
C TYR A 190 -9.44 -19.41 -8.62
N ARG A 191 -8.19 -19.01 -8.88
CA ARG A 191 -7.11 -19.07 -7.88
C ARG A 191 -6.41 -17.74 -7.77
N ILE A 192 -6.45 -17.15 -6.58
CA ILE A 192 -5.81 -15.88 -6.27
C ILE A 192 -4.85 -16.08 -5.11
N VAL A 193 -3.59 -15.76 -5.33
CA VAL A 193 -2.54 -15.90 -4.32
C VAL A 193 -2.03 -14.52 -3.88
N CYS A 194 -1.32 -14.45 -2.76
CA CYS A 194 -0.77 -13.18 -2.28
C CYS A 194 0.65 -13.24 -1.76
N ASN A 195 1.29 -12.07 -1.74
CA ASN A 195 2.53 -11.79 -1.04
C ASN A 195 3.62 -12.84 -1.36
N THR A 196 4.26 -13.35 -0.32
CA THR A 196 5.50 -14.14 -0.37
C THR A 196 5.30 -15.59 -0.83
N ILE A 197 4.10 -16.02 -1.18
CA ILE A 197 3.87 -17.35 -1.81
C ILE A 197 4.74 -17.58 -3.04
N VAL A 198 5.18 -16.50 -3.72
CA VAL A 198 6.10 -16.55 -4.86
C VAL A 198 7.43 -17.25 -4.55
N ARG A 199 7.82 -17.30 -3.27
CA ARG A 199 9.02 -18.00 -2.78
C ARG A 199 8.94 -19.50 -3.06
N ASP A 200 7.75 -20.11 -2.93
CA ASP A 200 7.56 -21.54 -3.15
C ASP A 200 7.17 -21.82 -4.60
N GLN A 201 8.17 -22.16 -5.42
CA GLN A 201 7.97 -22.47 -6.83
C GLN A 201 7.10 -23.70 -7.05
N GLU A 202 7.28 -24.75 -6.23
CA GLU A 202 6.53 -26.00 -6.35
C GLU A 202 5.05 -25.74 -6.09
N LEU A 203 4.73 -25.05 -4.99
CA LEU A 203 3.34 -24.72 -4.69
C LEU A 203 2.75 -23.74 -5.71
N TRP A 204 3.54 -22.79 -6.23
CA TRP A 204 3.10 -21.89 -7.28
C TRP A 204 2.64 -22.65 -8.54
N HIS A 205 3.43 -23.61 -9.02
CA HIS A 205 3.06 -24.41 -10.19
C HIS A 205 1.86 -25.32 -9.92
N HIS A 206 1.78 -25.89 -8.71
CA HIS A 206 0.66 -26.71 -8.29
C HIS A 206 -0.66 -25.94 -8.23
N ILE A 207 -0.64 -24.74 -7.64
CA ILE A 207 -1.81 -23.87 -7.62
C ILE A 207 -2.14 -23.41 -9.04
N SER A 208 -1.15 -22.94 -9.80
CA SER A 208 -1.34 -22.30 -11.11
C SER A 208 -2.29 -21.10 -11.03
N PRO A 209 -1.87 -20.01 -10.34
CA PRO A 209 -2.75 -18.89 -10.02
C PRO A 209 -3.19 -18.09 -11.26
N HIS A 210 -4.40 -17.54 -11.19
CA HIS A 210 -4.87 -16.58 -12.20
C HIS A 210 -4.39 -15.16 -11.88
N PHE A 211 -4.35 -14.83 -10.59
CA PHE A 211 -3.93 -13.53 -10.09
C PHE A 211 -3.00 -13.68 -8.88
N ILE A 212 -2.02 -12.78 -8.79
CA ILE A 212 -1.26 -12.53 -7.57
C ILE A 212 -1.51 -11.10 -7.11
N VAL A 213 -1.62 -10.93 -5.78
CA VAL A 213 -1.84 -9.64 -5.15
C VAL A 213 -0.74 -9.34 -4.12
N ALA A 214 -0.20 -8.11 -4.13
CA ALA A 214 0.68 -7.61 -3.08
C ALA A 214 0.52 -6.08 -2.94
N GLY A 215 0.74 -5.53 -1.75
CA GLY A 215 0.36 -4.14 -1.48
C GLY A 215 1.00 -3.49 -0.27
N ASP A 216 2.15 -3.99 0.18
CA ASP A 216 2.83 -3.45 1.36
C ASP A 216 4.11 -2.71 0.98
N MET A 217 4.24 -1.50 1.53
CA MET A 217 5.31 -0.55 1.25
C MET A 217 6.70 -1.02 1.67
N ILE A 218 6.83 -1.77 2.78
CA ILE A 218 8.14 -2.21 3.28
C ILE A 218 8.44 -3.65 2.92
N TYR A 219 7.41 -4.52 2.87
CA TYR A 219 7.59 -5.94 2.59
C TYR A 219 7.73 -6.25 1.10
N HIS A 220 7.07 -5.50 0.22
CA HIS A 220 7.07 -5.79 -1.22
C HIS A 220 7.83 -4.74 -2.04
N PHE A 221 7.69 -3.48 -1.62
CA PHE A 221 8.12 -2.33 -2.41
C PHE A 221 9.24 -1.50 -1.75
N GLY A 222 9.81 -2.02 -0.66
CA GLY A 222 10.94 -1.41 0.04
C GLY A 222 12.30 -1.69 -0.60
N PHE A 223 13.33 -1.06 -0.06
CA PHE A 223 14.72 -1.19 -0.51
C PHE A 223 15.49 -2.37 0.14
N THR A 224 14.91 -3.02 1.14
CA THR A 224 15.57 -4.07 1.94
C THR A 224 15.74 -5.38 1.17
N GLN A 225 16.60 -6.29 1.69
CA GLN A 225 16.78 -7.62 1.09
C GLN A 225 15.49 -8.44 1.07
N PHE A 226 14.63 -8.28 2.09
CA PHE A 226 13.30 -8.92 2.11
C PHE A 226 12.50 -8.54 0.86
N ALA A 227 12.32 -7.24 0.64
CA ALA A 227 11.51 -6.74 -0.47
C ALA A 227 12.16 -7.05 -1.82
N LYS A 228 13.50 -7.01 -1.89
CA LYS A 228 14.26 -7.43 -3.09
C LYS A 228 14.05 -8.91 -3.42
N ALA A 229 14.14 -9.80 -2.43
CA ALA A 229 13.92 -11.24 -2.64
C ALA A 229 12.51 -11.53 -3.13
N PHE A 230 11.50 -10.88 -2.52
CA PHE A 230 10.12 -10.94 -2.99
C PHE A 230 10.01 -10.54 -4.47
N ARG A 231 10.55 -9.38 -4.87
CA ARG A 231 10.47 -8.91 -6.25
C ARG A 231 11.17 -9.84 -7.24
N GLN A 232 12.32 -10.40 -6.86
CA GLN A 232 13.05 -11.37 -7.68
C GLN A 232 12.25 -12.65 -7.91
N ASP A 233 11.65 -13.21 -6.87
CA ASP A 233 10.84 -14.42 -7.03
C ASP A 233 9.53 -14.14 -7.76
N LEU A 234 8.89 -12.99 -7.50
CA LEU A 234 7.72 -12.56 -8.28
C LEU A 234 8.06 -12.46 -9.77
N ALA A 235 9.22 -11.90 -10.14
CA ALA A 235 9.64 -11.82 -11.54
C ALA A 235 9.77 -13.21 -12.18
N LYS A 236 10.38 -14.18 -11.47
CA LYS A 236 10.47 -15.57 -11.94
C LYS A 236 9.06 -16.20 -12.12
N ARG A 237 8.19 -16.01 -11.13
CA ARG A 237 6.81 -16.54 -11.16
C ARG A 237 5.96 -15.93 -12.27
N LEU A 238 6.14 -14.64 -12.56
CA LEU A 238 5.51 -13.99 -13.72
C LEU A 238 6.10 -14.52 -15.03
N HIS A 239 7.41 -14.73 -15.13
CA HIS A 239 8.02 -15.33 -16.31
C HIS A 239 7.47 -16.73 -16.62
N GLU A 240 7.26 -17.54 -15.58
CA GLU A 240 6.81 -18.94 -15.68
C GLU A 240 5.30 -19.12 -15.94
N SER A 241 4.50 -18.05 -15.93
CA SER A 241 3.03 -18.16 -15.93
C SER A 241 2.33 -17.04 -16.70
N GLN A 242 1.02 -17.15 -16.85
CA GLN A 242 0.13 -16.09 -17.36
C GLN A 242 -0.57 -15.31 -16.24
N THR A 243 -0.06 -15.44 -15.00
CA THR A 243 -0.62 -14.76 -13.83
C THR A 243 -0.54 -13.25 -14.00
N MET A 244 -1.61 -12.54 -13.65
CA MET A 244 -1.62 -11.08 -13.57
C MET A 244 -1.29 -10.59 -12.16
N PHE A 245 -0.50 -9.53 -12.05
CA PHE A 245 -0.10 -8.93 -10.79
C PHE A 245 -0.93 -7.69 -10.48
N ILE A 246 -1.77 -7.77 -9.45
CA ILE A 246 -2.65 -6.70 -8.99
C ILE A 246 -2.05 -6.06 -7.73
N TYR A 247 -1.99 -4.73 -7.70
CA TYR A 247 -1.43 -3.99 -6.58
C TYR A 247 -1.97 -2.55 -6.51
N PRO A 248 -1.90 -1.88 -5.35
CA PRO A 248 -2.29 -0.48 -5.24
C PRO A 248 -1.47 0.43 -6.16
N ALA A 249 -2.16 1.31 -6.91
CA ALA A 249 -1.54 2.17 -7.92
C ALA A 249 -0.44 3.08 -7.37
N VAL A 250 -0.44 3.40 -6.07
CA VAL A 250 0.63 4.19 -5.42
C VAL A 250 2.02 3.56 -5.61
N PHE A 251 2.12 2.26 -5.82
CA PHE A 251 3.38 1.56 -6.04
C PHE A 251 3.82 1.49 -7.51
N HIS A 252 2.97 1.95 -8.45
CA HIS A 252 3.11 1.63 -9.86
C HIS A 252 4.43 2.06 -10.50
N ASN A 253 4.92 3.27 -10.21
CA ASN A 253 6.16 3.72 -10.85
C ASN A 253 7.38 2.90 -10.42
N LEU A 254 7.40 2.37 -9.19
CA LEU A 254 8.42 1.40 -8.78
C LEU A 254 8.20 0.07 -9.51
N VAL A 255 6.98 -0.46 -9.47
CA VAL A 255 6.66 -1.77 -10.06
C VAL A 255 6.95 -1.77 -11.56
N LYS A 256 6.55 -0.74 -12.30
CA LYS A 256 6.81 -0.58 -13.73
C LYS A 256 8.31 -0.60 -14.04
N ARG A 257 9.14 0.03 -13.19
CA ARG A 257 10.60 0.03 -13.33
C ARG A 257 11.21 -1.36 -13.09
N GLU A 258 10.72 -2.08 -12.10
CA GLU A 258 11.25 -3.39 -11.70
C GLU A 258 10.76 -4.54 -12.61
N PHE A 259 9.59 -4.40 -13.23
CA PHE A 259 8.89 -5.45 -13.97
C PHE A 259 8.54 -5.02 -15.40
N THR A 260 9.47 -4.36 -16.10
CA THR A 260 9.26 -3.82 -17.46
C THR A 260 8.76 -4.86 -18.44
N ASP A 261 9.27 -6.09 -18.34
CA ASP A 261 8.99 -7.20 -19.27
C ASP A 261 7.58 -7.78 -19.09
N PHE A 262 6.87 -7.36 -18.05
CA PHE A 262 5.55 -7.88 -17.69
C PHE A 262 4.45 -6.81 -17.75
N SER A 263 4.71 -5.69 -18.43
CA SER A 263 3.83 -4.51 -18.46
C SER A 263 2.37 -4.81 -18.83
N ASP A 264 2.10 -5.81 -19.65
CA ASP A 264 0.77 -6.26 -20.04
C ASP A 264 -0.01 -6.97 -18.91
N ARG A 265 0.70 -7.47 -17.90
CA ARG A 265 0.19 -8.20 -16.74
C ARG A 265 0.31 -7.44 -15.43
N LEU A 266 0.79 -6.20 -15.46
CA LEU A 266 0.81 -5.30 -14.31
C LEU A 266 -0.50 -4.54 -14.21
N ILE A 267 -1.22 -4.71 -13.09
CA ILE A 267 -2.55 -4.15 -12.86
C ILE A 267 -2.53 -3.20 -11.64
N PRO A 268 -2.06 -1.94 -11.81
CA PRO A 268 -2.18 -0.91 -10.79
C PRO A 268 -3.64 -0.48 -10.59
N VAL A 269 -4.19 -0.68 -9.40
CA VAL A 269 -5.58 -0.30 -9.08
C VAL A 269 -5.58 0.84 -8.06
N PRO A 270 -6.21 2.01 -8.36
CA PRO A 270 -6.30 3.12 -7.41
C PRO A 270 -7.07 2.75 -6.14
N ILE A 271 -6.64 3.23 -4.97
CA ILE A 271 -7.43 3.12 -3.74
C ILE A 271 -8.44 4.27 -3.69
N HIS A 272 -9.71 3.95 -3.43
CA HIS A 272 -10.74 4.97 -3.25
C HIS A 272 -10.96 5.26 -1.77
N LEU A 273 -10.48 6.41 -1.30
CA LEU A 273 -10.38 6.75 0.14
C LEU A 273 -11.70 6.69 0.93
N SER A 274 -12.85 6.96 0.29
CA SER A 274 -14.17 6.92 0.92
C SER A 274 -14.97 5.63 0.70
N LYS A 275 -14.41 4.63 0.00
CA LYS A 275 -15.11 3.36 -0.27
C LYS A 275 -14.50 2.24 0.56
N THR A 276 -15.35 1.45 1.19
CA THR A 276 -14.95 0.37 2.12
C THR A 276 -15.68 -0.94 1.81
N ARG A 277 -16.19 -1.10 0.60
CA ARG A 277 -16.95 -2.28 0.18
C ARG A 277 -16.02 -3.36 -0.39
N ILE A 278 -15.92 -4.51 0.28
CA ILE A 278 -15.03 -5.62 -0.13
C ILE A 278 -15.49 -6.33 -1.40
N HIS A 279 -16.79 -6.40 -1.66
CA HIS A 279 -17.37 -7.08 -2.83
C HIS A 279 -17.65 -6.10 -3.97
N THR A 280 -16.75 -5.14 -4.16
CA THR A 280 -16.78 -4.22 -5.32
C THR A 280 -16.37 -5.01 -6.57
N ASN A 281 -17.23 -5.04 -7.59
CA ASN A 281 -16.89 -5.64 -8.88
C ASN A 281 -15.90 -4.72 -9.63
N LEU A 282 -14.65 -5.17 -9.75
CA LEU A 282 -13.55 -4.41 -10.36
C LEU A 282 -13.70 -4.21 -11.87
N VAL A 283 -14.53 -5.00 -12.56
CA VAL A 283 -14.84 -4.79 -13.99
C VAL A 283 -15.67 -3.53 -14.20
N GLY A 284 -16.67 -3.29 -13.34
CA GLY A 284 -17.53 -2.11 -13.39
C GLY A 284 -16.97 -0.91 -12.63
N HIS A 285 -16.17 -1.17 -11.59
CA HIS A 285 -15.66 -0.17 -10.66
C HIS A 285 -14.18 -0.43 -10.35
N PHE A 286 -13.29 0.13 -11.17
CA PHE A 286 -11.85 -0.15 -11.09
C PHE A 286 -11.15 0.67 -9.99
N TYR A 287 -11.45 0.34 -8.73
CA TYR A 287 -10.78 0.87 -7.55
C TYR A 287 -10.73 -0.18 -6.44
N LEU A 288 -9.72 -0.09 -5.57
CA LEU A 288 -9.63 -0.85 -4.32
C LEU A 288 -10.34 -0.09 -3.18
N PRO A 289 -11.04 -0.79 -2.27
CA PRO A 289 -11.55 -0.18 -1.05
C PRO A 289 -10.41 0.26 -0.13
N ASN A 290 -10.62 1.34 0.63
CA ASN A 290 -9.69 1.79 1.65
C ASN A 290 -9.84 0.95 2.94
N LEU A 291 -9.33 -0.27 2.90
CA LEU A 291 -9.39 -1.23 4.01
C LEU A 291 -7.99 -1.78 4.29
N GLY A 292 -7.69 -1.99 5.56
CA GLY A 292 -6.36 -2.23 6.14
C GLY A 292 -5.38 -3.07 5.30
N ASN A 293 -5.29 -4.38 5.58
CA ASN A 293 -4.29 -5.24 4.95
C ASN A 293 -4.75 -5.80 3.61
N ILE A 294 -3.87 -6.57 2.95
CA ILE A 294 -4.06 -7.01 1.55
C ILE A 294 -5.33 -7.84 1.32
N LEU A 295 -5.83 -8.52 2.37
CA LEU A 295 -7.03 -9.35 2.29
C LEU A 295 -8.29 -8.54 1.92
N PRO A 296 -8.80 -7.65 2.78
CA PRO A 296 -9.92 -6.78 2.44
C PRO A 296 -9.58 -5.71 1.40
N LEU A 297 -8.31 -5.29 1.30
CA LEU A 297 -7.88 -4.28 0.33
C LEU A 297 -8.01 -4.77 -1.11
N ALA A 298 -7.60 -6.01 -1.41
CA ALA A 298 -7.47 -6.46 -2.79
C ALA A 298 -7.81 -7.93 -3.03
N LEU A 299 -7.45 -8.87 -2.14
CA LEU A 299 -7.79 -10.29 -2.37
C LEU A 299 -9.31 -10.52 -2.47
N LEU A 300 -10.08 -9.98 -1.51
CA LEU A 300 -11.53 -10.14 -1.50
C LEU A 300 -12.21 -9.39 -2.67
N PRO A 301 -11.87 -8.13 -3.01
CA PRO A 301 -12.39 -7.48 -4.21
C PRO A 301 -12.15 -8.25 -5.51
N VAL A 302 -10.95 -8.79 -5.70
CA VAL A 302 -10.64 -9.59 -6.89
C VAL A 302 -11.45 -10.90 -6.87
N ALA A 303 -11.51 -11.60 -5.73
CA ALA A 303 -12.29 -12.83 -5.59
C ALA A 303 -13.79 -12.61 -5.86
N CYS A 304 -14.36 -11.56 -5.28
CA CYS A 304 -15.77 -11.19 -5.43
C CYS A 304 -16.12 -10.70 -6.84
N THR A 305 -15.12 -10.29 -7.62
CA THR A 305 -15.29 -9.99 -9.05
C THR A 305 -15.48 -11.26 -9.87
N LEU A 306 -14.87 -12.37 -9.45
CA LEU A 306 -14.86 -13.64 -10.20
C LEU A 306 -15.98 -14.60 -9.78
N SER A 307 -16.32 -14.65 -8.49
CA SER A 307 -17.33 -15.57 -7.97
C SER A 307 -18.00 -15.04 -6.70
N LYS A 308 -19.22 -15.53 -6.43
CA LYS A 308 -19.91 -15.36 -5.15
C LYS A 308 -19.50 -16.38 -4.09
N ASN A 309 -18.84 -17.49 -4.46
CA ASN A 309 -18.38 -18.52 -3.53
C ASN A 309 -16.87 -18.41 -3.33
N ILE A 310 -16.45 -17.81 -2.21
CA ILE A 310 -15.05 -17.53 -1.89
C ILE A 310 -14.57 -18.53 -0.86
N TYR A 311 -13.51 -19.27 -1.19
CA TYR A 311 -12.87 -20.25 -0.33
C TYR A 311 -11.50 -19.74 0.11
N LEU A 312 -11.30 -19.64 1.41
CA LEU A 312 -10.10 -19.10 2.03
C LEU A 312 -9.20 -20.25 2.49
N PHE A 313 -7.89 -20.15 2.22
CA PHE A 313 -6.88 -21.10 2.70
C PHE A 313 -5.57 -20.38 3.04
N GLY A 314 -4.78 -20.83 4.02
CA GLY A 314 -3.55 -20.14 4.45
C GLY A 314 -3.77 -18.90 5.32
N PHE A 315 -4.95 -18.74 5.95
CA PHE A 315 -5.29 -17.61 6.83
C PHE A 315 -5.30 -18.02 8.31
N ASP A 316 -4.17 -18.52 8.80
CA ASP A 316 -4.05 -19.09 10.15
C ASP A 316 -4.25 -18.07 11.27
N GLY A 317 -4.00 -16.78 11.02
CA GLY A 317 -4.08 -15.74 12.05
C GLY A 317 -2.89 -15.77 13.02
N ARG A 318 -3.05 -15.07 14.15
CA ARG A 318 -2.01 -14.95 15.19
C ARG A 318 -2.30 -15.91 16.34
N ALA A 319 -1.44 -16.90 16.55
CA ALA A 319 -1.46 -17.78 17.71
C ALA A 319 -0.97 -17.05 18.97
N PRO A 320 -1.29 -17.53 20.20
CA PRO A 320 -0.90 -16.86 21.45
C PRO A 320 0.60 -16.55 21.58
N ASP A 321 1.47 -17.45 21.11
CA ASP A 321 2.93 -17.37 21.28
C ASP A 321 3.66 -16.67 20.11
N ASP A 322 2.92 -16.20 19.10
CA ASP A 322 3.53 -15.53 17.94
C ASP A 322 4.16 -14.18 18.32
N GLN A 323 5.38 -13.93 17.85
CA GLN A 323 6.11 -12.70 18.19
C GLN A 323 5.81 -11.52 17.26
N LEU A 324 5.30 -11.78 16.06
CA LEU A 324 4.97 -10.78 15.04
C LEU A 324 3.45 -10.65 14.83
N PHE A 325 3.03 -10.01 13.73
CA PHE A 325 1.62 -9.74 13.41
C PHE A 325 0.77 -11.00 13.30
N TRP A 326 1.33 -12.08 12.76
CA TRP A 326 0.76 -13.43 12.66
C TRP A 326 1.88 -14.39 12.27
N ARG A 327 1.64 -15.69 12.39
CA ARG A 327 2.59 -16.70 11.92
C ARG A 327 2.57 -16.76 10.40
N ASN A 328 3.74 -16.66 9.80
CA ASN A 328 3.94 -17.00 8.40
C ASN A 328 4.58 -18.39 8.29
N SER A 329 4.37 -19.08 7.17
CA SER A 329 5.12 -20.30 6.89
C SER A 329 6.59 -20.00 6.61
N ASN A 330 7.49 -20.79 7.21
CA ASN A 330 8.94 -20.69 6.99
C ASN A 330 9.32 -20.96 5.53
N LYS A 331 8.60 -21.87 4.85
CA LYS A 331 8.82 -22.19 3.43
C LYS A 331 8.42 -21.03 2.51
N HIS A 332 7.41 -20.27 2.90
CA HIS A 332 6.75 -19.27 2.05
C HIS A 332 7.05 -17.82 2.43
N THR A 333 7.97 -17.53 3.36
CA THR A 333 8.28 -16.16 3.80
C THR A 333 9.77 -16.01 4.08
N TYR A 334 10.36 -14.85 3.76
CA TYR A 334 11.79 -14.55 3.91
C TYR A 334 12.19 -14.21 5.35
N LEU A 335 11.98 -15.14 6.28
CA LEU A 335 12.24 -14.95 7.71
C LEU A 335 13.70 -14.58 8.02
N GLU A 336 14.63 -15.07 7.20
CA GLU A 336 16.05 -14.73 7.27
C GLU A 336 16.37 -13.23 7.07
N TYR A 337 15.45 -12.46 6.46
CA TYR A 337 15.61 -11.02 6.23
C TYR A 337 14.75 -10.16 7.16
N MET A 338 14.03 -10.77 8.12
CA MET A 338 13.12 -10.03 9.00
C MET A 338 13.85 -9.10 9.96
N GLU A 339 14.99 -9.50 10.49
CA GLU A 339 15.77 -8.67 11.43
C GLU A 339 16.24 -7.38 10.75
N ASP A 340 16.78 -7.49 9.54
CA ASP A 340 17.21 -6.32 8.76
C ASP A 340 16.04 -5.43 8.36
N LEU A 341 14.88 -6.02 8.02
CA LEU A 341 13.65 -5.27 7.75
C LEU A 341 13.22 -4.48 9.00
N GLN A 342 13.27 -5.08 10.19
CA GLN A 342 12.94 -4.40 11.45
C GLN A 342 13.90 -3.26 11.77
N LYS A 343 15.21 -3.46 11.56
CA LYS A 343 16.23 -2.41 11.72
C LYS A 343 16.04 -1.26 10.74
N ALA A 344 15.60 -1.53 9.51
CA ALA A 344 15.36 -0.51 8.49
C ALA A 344 14.09 0.32 8.74
N HIS A 345 13.07 -0.25 9.39
CA HIS A 345 11.76 0.39 9.61
C HIS A 345 11.26 0.35 11.07
N PRO A 346 12.06 0.76 12.06
CA PRO A 346 11.75 0.61 13.48
C PRO A 346 10.44 1.28 13.88
N SER A 347 10.12 2.46 13.34
CA SER A 347 8.87 3.15 13.67
C SER A 347 7.63 2.34 13.29
N PHE A 348 7.65 1.69 12.12
CA PHE A 348 6.56 0.84 11.65
C PHE A 348 6.30 -0.31 12.64
N PHE A 349 7.36 -1.03 13.02
CA PHE A 349 7.22 -2.15 13.95
C PHE A 349 6.82 -1.69 15.34
N ASN A 350 7.41 -0.60 15.87
CA ASN A 350 7.04 -0.07 17.18
C ASN A 350 5.57 0.39 17.24
N TYR A 351 5.07 1.01 16.16
CA TYR A 351 3.70 1.50 16.09
C TYR A 351 2.66 0.37 16.04
N HIS A 352 2.95 -0.68 15.24
CA HIS A 352 2.01 -1.77 14.99
C HIS A 352 2.18 -2.96 15.96
N LEU A 353 3.37 -3.21 16.50
CA LEU A 353 3.70 -4.24 17.52
C LEU A 353 3.92 -3.61 18.91
N SER A 354 3.01 -2.73 19.32
CA SER A 354 3.07 -2.09 20.64
C SER A 354 3.10 -3.13 21.77
N GLU A 355 4.06 -3.04 22.69
CA GLU A 355 4.16 -3.91 23.87
C GLU A 355 2.87 -3.92 24.71
N ASN A 356 2.19 -2.76 24.77
CA ASN A 356 0.95 -2.58 25.53
C ASN A 356 -0.28 -3.32 24.95
N ASP A 357 -0.29 -3.65 23.66
CA ASP A 357 -1.34 -4.46 23.03
C ASP A 357 -0.79 -5.17 21.78
N LYS A 358 -0.22 -6.36 22.00
CA LYS A 358 0.32 -7.21 20.93
C LYS A 358 -0.71 -7.61 19.86
N ASN A 359 -2.01 -7.45 20.14
CA ASN A 359 -3.10 -7.76 19.21
C ASN A 359 -3.70 -6.52 18.54
N LYS A 360 -3.20 -5.31 18.84
CA LYS A 360 -3.73 -4.04 18.29
C LYS A 360 -3.87 -4.08 16.77
N TYR A 361 -2.79 -4.47 16.08
CA TYR A 361 -2.81 -4.53 14.61
C TYR A 361 -3.78 -5.58 14.10
N VAL A 362 -3.75 -6.80 14.64
CA VAL A 362 -4.67 -7.88 14.25
C VAL A 362 -6.13 -7.47 14.43
N LYS A 363 -6.49 -6.84 15.56
CA LYS A 363 -7.83 -6.30 15.78
C LYS A 363 -8.20 -5.21 14.77
N SER A 364 -7.24 -4.39 14.35
CA SER A 364 -7.52 -3.30 13.39
C SER A 364 -7.78 -3.80 11.97
N VAL A 365 -7.13 -4.89 11.54
CA VAL A 365 -7.22 -5.39 10.15
C VAL A 365 -8.04 -6.69 10.00
N HIS A 366 -8.20 -7.45 11.08
CA HIS A 366 -8.95 -8.70 11.18
C HIS A 366 -9.94 -8.70 12.37
N GLY A 367 -10.37 -7.52 12.82
CA GLY A 367 -11.44 -7.36 13.82
C GLY A 367 -12.74 -6.85 13.20
N ASP A 368 -13.53 -6.15 14.00
CA ASP A 368 -14.95 -5.86 13.74
C ASP A 368 -15.23 -5.26 12.35
N VAL A 369 -14.35 -4.39 11.84
CA VAL A 369 -14.50 -3.80 10.50
C VAL A 369 -14.52 -4.88 9.41
N LEU A 370 -13.61 -5.88 9.48
CA LEU A 370 -13.60 -6.96 8.49
C LEU A 370 -14.86 -7.82 8.61
N ASP A 371 -15.30 -8.12 9.83
CA ASP A 371 -16.50 -8.94 10.05
C ASP A 371 -17.75 -8.24 9.51
N GLU A 372 -17.90 -6.95 9.81
CA GLU A 372 -18.97 -6.11 9.28
C GLU A 372 -19.00 -6.14 7.76
N LYS A 373 -17.84 -6.03 7.10
CA LYS A 373 -17.77 -6.02 5.63
C LYS A 373 -18.02 -7.38 5.00
N LEU A 374 -17.63 -8.47 5.66
CA LEU A 374 -18.00 -9.82 5.24
C LEU A 374 -19.50 -10.04 5.40
N MET A 375 -20.09 -9.63 6.53
CA MET A 375 -21.54 -9.72 6.77
C MET A 375 -22.36 -8.88 5.79
N ASP A 376 -21.89 -7.68 5.42
CA ASP A 376 -22.48 -6.85 4.37
C ASP A 376 -22.57 -7.63 3.05
N ALA A 377 -21.47 -8.25 2.63
CA ALA A 377 -21.41 -9.04 1.41
C ALA A 377 -22.27 -10.31 1.49
N GLU A 378 -22.27 -10.99 2.64
CA GLU A 378 -23.08 -12.20 2.87
C GLU A 378 -24.59 -11.92 2.74
N ARG A 379 -25.05 -10.77 3.24
CA ARG A 379 -26.44 -10.33 3.06
C ARG A 379 -26.82 -10.08 1.60
N GLU A 380 -25.85 -9.79 0.74
CA GLU A 380 -26.05 -9.60 -0.69
C GLU A 380 -25.80 -10.89 -1.51
N GLY A 381 -25.59 -12.02 -0.82
CA GLY A 381 -25.52 -13.36 -1.41
C GLY A 381 -24.10 -13.83 -1.76
N TRP A 382 -23.06 -13.18 -1.25
CA TRP A 382 -21.70 -13.76 -1.27
C TRP A 382 -21.55 -14.80 -0.15
N GLN A 383 -20.67 -15.77 -0.35
CA GLN A 383 -20.33 -16.78 0.63
C GLN A 383 -18.82 -16.80 0.84
N PHE A 384 -18.39 -16.83 2.10
CA PHE A 384 -16.98 -16.95 2.48
C PHE A 384 -16.82 -18.21 3.32
N ILE A 385 -15.99 -19.14 2.85
CA ILE A 385 -15.80 -20.45 3.45
C ILE A 385 -14.33 -20.60 3.83
N MET A 386 -14.08 -20.84 5.11
CA MET A 386 -12.76 -21.09 5.63
C MET A 386 -12.47 -22.60 5.57
N LEU A 387 -11.44 -22.99 4.83
CA LEU A 387 -11.09 -24.39 4.56
C LEU A 387 -10.13 -25.03 5.58
N HIS A 388 -9.68 -24.28 6.57
CA HIS A 388 -8.88 -24.80 7.68
C HIS A 388 -9.15 -24.01 8.96
N LYS A 389 -8.76 -24.55 10.12
CA LYS A 389 -8.87 -23.83 11.39
C LYS A 389 -7.98 -22.59 11.39
N SER A 390 -8.52 -21.47 11.86
CA SER A 390 -7.83 -20.19 12.02
C SER A 390 -7.89 -19.75 13.48
N TRP A 391 -6.87 -19.03 13.94
CA TRP A 391 -6.88 -18.31 15.22
C TRP A 391 -7.67 -17.00 15.15
N THR A 392 -7.99 -16.52 13.94
CA THR A 392 -8.78 -15.30 13.75
C THR A 392 -10.26 -15.61 13.98
N PRO A 393 -10.93 -15.00 14.99
CA PRO A 393 -12.32 -15.32 15.33
C PRO A 393 -13.30 -15.15 14.16
N ILE A 394 -13.09 -14.15 13.31
CA ILE A 394 -13.95 -13.86 12.14
C ILE A 394 -13.94 -15.01 11.13
N PHE A 395 -12.80 -15.67 10.95
CA PHE A 395 -12.69 -16.82 10.04
C PHE A 395 -13.21 -18.11 10.67
N GLN A 396 -13.14 -18.23 12.00
CA GLN A 396 -13.75 -19.37 12.71
C GLN A 396 -15.28 -19.43 12.51
N LYS A 397 -15.96 -18.27 12.45
CA LYS A 397 -17.40 -18.19 12.14
C LYS A 397 -17.77 -18.77 10.77
N ARG A 398 -16.79 -18.85 9.87
CA ARG A 398 -16.92 -19.26 8.46
C ARG A 398 -16.23 -20.61 8.19
N TYR A 399 -15.74 -21.28 9.23
CA TYR A 399 -15.08 -22.58 9.10
C TYR A 399 -16.11 -23.70 8.99
N ILE A 400 -15.93 -24.54 7.97
CA ILE A 400 -16.72 -25.77 7.77
C ILE A 400 -15.76 -26.94 7.98
N SER A 401 -16.06 -27.83 8.93
CA SER A 401 -15.33 -29.08 9.07
C SER A 401 -15.61 -29.96 7.85
N GLN A 402 -14.59 -30.22 7.05
CA GLN A 402 -14.63 -31.22 5.98
C GLN A 402 -14.35 -32.61 6.51
#